data_AF-A0A9C9K2F9-F1
#
_entry.id   AF-A0A9C9K2F9-F1
#
_cell.length_a   1.000
_cell.length_b   1.000
_cell.length_c   1.000
_cell.angle_alpha   90.00
_cell.angle_beta   90.00
_cell.angle_gamma   90.00
#
_symmetry.space_group_name_H-M   'P 1'
#
loop_
_entity.id
_entity.type
_entity.pdbx_description
1 polymer ?
#
loop_
_entity_poly.entity_id
_entity_poly.type
_entity_poly.pdbx_seq_one_letter_code
_entity_poly.pdbx_strand_id
1 'polypeptide(L)'
;MKLPTRVRYAVRAIVELAERGTERPVSIRAIADAQSISPKYAKQPMNKLQRAGIVKGHAGIHGGYTLRRSPDEINLLEIYDALDVSVKLVPCIRSDSYCERSGACAAQLIWQRLSEELTQILRNTSIGEMVAYQRSLRGRR
;
A
#
# COMPACT_ATOMS: atom_id res chain seq x y z
N MET A 1 -14.89 -10.04 2.00
CA MET A 1 -13.61 -9.53 1.46
C MET A 1 -12.57 -9.51 2.57
N LYS A 2 -11.37 -10.08 2.36
CA LYS A 2 -10.26 -10.00 3.32
C LYS A 2 -9.12 -9.22 2.68
N LEU A 3 -8.78 -8.06 3.25
CA LEU A 3 -7.64 -7.28 2.78
C LEU A 3 -6.34 -8.10 2.94
N PRO A 4 -5.49 -8.23 1.91
CA PRO A 4 -4.26 -9.00 2.04
C PRO A 4 -3.35 -8.40 3.11
N THR A 5 -2.83 -9.27 3.97
CA THR A 5 -1.94 -8.88 5.07
C THR A 5 -0.72 -8.08 4.60
N ARG A 6 -0.18 -8.40 3.41
CA ARG A 6 0.95 -7.67 2.81
C ARG A 6 0.66 -6.20 2.54
N VAL A 7 -0.57 -5.85 2.16
CA VAL A 7 -0.98 -4.45 1.90
C VAL A 7 -1.00 -3.67 3.21
N ARG A 8 -1.61 -4.23 4.26
CA ARG A 8 -1.65 -3.61 5.58
C ARG A 8 -0.25 -3.26 6.08
N TYR A 9 0.70 -4.19 5.96
CA TYR A 9 2.07 -3.96 6.41
C TYR A 9 2.84 -2.98 5.51
N ALA A 10 2.64 -3.04 4.19
CA ALA A 10 3.28 -2.10 3.27
C ALA A 10 2.85 -0.66 3.54
N VAL A 11 1.54 -0.42 3.73
CA VAL A 11 1.01 0.91 4.05
C VAL A 11 1.63 1.42 5.36
N ARG A 12 1.60 0.61 6.43
CA ARG A 12 2.21 1.00 7.72
C ARG A 12 3.72 1.25 7.60
N ALA A 13 4.44 0.46 6.81
CA ALA A 13 5.87 0.64 6.56
C ALA A 13 6.18 1.94 5.80
N ILE A 14 5.35 2.29 4.81
CA ILE A 14 5.50 3.53 4.03
C ILE A 14 5.16 4.76 4.87
N VAL A 15 4.13 4.70 5.72
CA VAL A 15 3.84 5.77 6.69
C VAL A 15 5.01 5.95 7.67
N GLU A 16 5.53 4.86 8.23
CA GLU A 16 6.70 4.91 9.13
C GLU A 16 7.94 5.51 8.44
N LEU A 17 8.15 5.15 7.17
CA LEU A 17 9.22 5.70 6.35
C LEU A 17 9.03 7.20 6.12
N ALA A 18 7.82 7.62 5.78
CA ALA A 18 7.47 9.01 5.56
C ALA A 18 7.61 9.86 6.83
N GLU A 19 7.26 9.31 8.01
CA GLU A 19 7.39 9.99 9.29
C GLU A 19 8.85 10.29 9.67
N ARG A 20 9.77 9.38 9.35
CA ARG A 20 11.21 9.52 9.63
C ARG A 20 11.95 10.44 8.65
N GLY A 21 11.23 10.97 7.65
CA GLY A 21 11.75 11.88 6.64
C GLY A 21 12.32 11.17 5.40
N THR A 22 12.62 11.96 4.37
CA THR A 22 13.11 11.47 3.07
C THR A 22 14.64 11.32 3.02
N GLU A 23 15.37 11.94 3.94
CA GLU A 23 16.83 12.09 3.86
C GLU A 23 17.61 10.89 4.43
N ARG A 24 17.10 10.26 5.49
CA ARG A 24 17.80 9.17 6.18
C ARG A 24 17.18 7.81 5.85
N PRO A 25 17.96 6.84 5.34
CA PRO A 25 17.46 5.51 5.10
C PRO A 25 16.94 4.84 6.38
N VAL A 26 15.76 4.23 6.29
CA VAL A 26 15.21 3.40 7.36
C VAL A 26 15.52 1.94 7.06
N SER A 27 16.23 1.28 7.96
CA SER A 27 16.65 -0.10 7.78
C SER A 27 15.45 -1.06 7.77
N ILE A 28 15.58 -2.18 7.05
CA ILE A 28 14.52 -3.20 7.03
C ILE A 28 14.23 -3.79 8.41
N ARG A 29 15.24 -3.82 9.32
CA ARG A 29 15.08 -4.25 10.70
C ARG A 29 14.19 -3.26 11.46
N ALA A 30 14.48 -1.96 11.36
CA ALA A 30 13.66 -0.94 12.00
C ALA A 30 12.20 -0.97 11.52
N ILE A 31 11.97 -1.18 10.22
CA ILE A 31 10.61 -1.38 9.68
C ILE A 31 9.96 -2.64 10.28
N ALA A 32 10.69 -3.76 10.32
CA ALA A 32 10.17 -5.02 10.84
C ALA A 32 9.79 -4.93 12.33
N ASP A 33 10.65 -4.29 13.14
CA ASP A 33 10.45 -4.11 14.58
C ASP A 33 9.24 -3.21 14.86
N ALA A 34 9.13 -2.06 14.16
CA ALA A 34 8.00 -1.14 14.28
C ALA A 34 6.65 -1.79 13.91
N GLN A 35 6.68 -2.85 13.10
CA GLN A 35 5.51 -3.56 12.62
C GLN A 35 5.29 -4.92 13.33
N SER A 36 6.20 -5.30 14.24
CA SER A 36 6.22 -6.59 14.94
C SER A 36 6.15 -7.80 13.98
N ILE A 37 6.95 -7.76 12.91
CA ILE A 37 7.06 -8.82 11.90
C ILE A 37 8.51 -9.21 11.67
N SER A 38 8.77 -10.32 10.97
CA SER A 38 10.14 -10.68 10.62
C SER A 38 10.71 -9.77 9.52
N PRO A 39 12.03 -9.48 9.54
CA PRO A 39 12.68 -8.74 8.44
C PRO A 39 12.51 -9.41 7.08
N LYS A 40 12.49 -10.74 7.03
CA LYS A 40 12.22 -11.51 5.81
C LYS A 40 10.84 -11.19 5.24
N TYR A 41 9.82 -11.10 6.11
CA TYR A 41 8.46 -10.78 5.70
C TYR A 41 8.35 -9.32 5.26
N ALA A 42 8.93 -8.37 6.01
CA ALA A 42 8.93 -6.96 5.65
C ALA A 42 9.63 -6.70 4.30
N LYS A 43 10.67 -7.47 3.97
CA LYS A 43 11.46 -7.28 2.75
C LYS A 43 10.65 -7.54 1.48
N GLN A 44 9.67 -8.44 1.51
CA GLN A 44 8.85 -8.75 0.33
C GLN A 44 8.08 -7.53 -0.22
N PRO A 45 7.21 -6.84 0.55
CA PRO A 45 6.54 -5.65 0.07
C PRO A 45 7.53 -4.52 -0.25
N MET A 46 8.59 -4.33 0.54
CA MET A 46 9.58 -3.26 0.27
C MET A 46 10.30 -3.45 -1.06
N ASN A 47 10.66 -4.68 -1.44
CA ASN A 47 11.24 -4.96 -2.75
C ASN A 47 10.28 -4.63 -3.90
N LYS A 48 8.98 -4.91 -3.72
CA LYS A 48 7.96 -4.59 -4.73
C LYS A 48 7.78 -3.08 -4.88
N LEU A 49 7.68 -2.37 -3.76
CA LEU A 49 7.62 -0.90 -3.73
C LEU A 49 8.87 -0.25 -4.34
N GLN A 50 10.04 -0.86 -4.17
CA GLN A 50 11.28 -0.38 -4.79
C GLN A 50 11.24 -0.54 -6.31
N ARG A 51 10.77 -1.68 -6.81
CA ARG A 51 10.60 -1.93 -8.25
C ARG A 51 9.58 -1.00 -8.88
N ALA A 52 8.50 -0.69 -8.16
CA ALA A 52 7.49 0.26 -8.57
C ALA A 52 7.94 1.74 -8.49
N GLY A 53 9.17 2.01 -8.03
CA GLY A 53 9.69 3.38 -7.96
C GLY A 53 9.06 4.23 -6.86
N ILE A 54 8.44 3.62 -5.85
CA ILE A 54 7.88 4.32 -4.68
C ILE A 54 8.98 4.58 -3.64
N VAL A 55 9.87 3.61 -3.45
CA VAL A 55 11.02 3.73 -2.54
C VAL A 55 12.35 3.56 -3.27
N LYS A 56 13.40 4.14 -2.71
CA LYS A 56 14.80 3.91 -3.10
C LYS A 56 15.49 3.09 -2.02
N GLY A 57 16.04 1.95 -2.42
CA GLY A 57 16.89 1.13 -1.57
C GLY A 57 18.33 1.64 -1.57
N HIS A 58 18.95 1.67 -0.39
CA HIS A 58 20.35 2.03 -0.17
C HIS A 58 21.10 0.83 0.39
N ALA A 59 22.27 0.54 -0.16
CA ALA A 59 23.13 -0.56 0.27
C ALA A 59 24.08 -0.13 1.42
N GLY A 60 24.70 -1.11 2.08
CA GLY A 60 25.70 -0.89 3.14
C GLY A 60 25.14 -1.01 4.56
N ILE A 61 26.02 -0.81 5.56
CA ILE A 61 25.73 -0.98 7.00
C ILE A 61 24.65 0.01 7.49
N HIS A 62 24.62 1.22 6.92
CA HIS A 62 23.59 2.24 7.16
C HIS A 62 22.54 2.28 6.03
N GLY A 63 22.43 1.19 5.26
CA GLY A 63 21.46 1.04 4.19
C GLY A 63 20.02 0.90 4.69
N GLY A 64 19.08 0.87 3.76
CA GLY A 64 17.67 0.87 4.07
C GLY A 64 16.83 1.37 2.92
N TYR A 65 15.68 1.96 3.23
CA TYR A 65 14.78 2.55 2.25
C TYR A 65 14.56 4.03 2.54
N THR A 66 14.31 4.80 1.49
CA THR A 66 13.85 6.20 1.51
C THR A 66 12.69 6.34 0.52
N LEU A 67 11.80 7.30 0.71
CA LEU A 67 10.81 7.62 -0.33
C LEU A 67 11.51 8.23 -1.55
N ARG A 68 11.01 7.92 -2.75
CA ARG A 68 11.51 8.53 -3.99
C ARG A 68 10.87 9.89 -4.30
N ARG A 69 9.71 10.17 -3.73
CA ARG A 69 8.86 11.33 -3.99
C ARG A 69 8.23 11.82 -2.69
N SER A 70 7.62 13.00 -2.71
CA SER A 70 6.90 13.52 -1.54
C SER A 70 5.80 12.53 -1.12
N PRO A 71 5.55 12.30 0.18
CA PRO A 71 4.43 11.47 0.63
C PRO A 71 3.07 11.99 0.15
N ASP A 72 2.94 13.29 -0.15
CA ASP A 72 1.72 13.88 -0.70
C ASP A 72 1.46 13.47 -2.17
N GLU A 73 2.49 13.03 -2.89
CA GLU A 73 2.42 12.62 -4.31
C GLU A 73 2.23 11.11 -4.50
N ILE A 74 2.16 10.36 -3.40
CA ILE A 74 2.02 8.90 -3.40
C ILE A 74 0.63 8.58 -2.83
N ASN A 75 -0.23 7.99 -3.64
CA ASN A 75 -1.55 7.55 -3.19
C ASN A 75 -1.58 6.05 -2.83
N LEU A 76 -2.63 5.63 -2.13
CA LEU A 76 -2.79 4.23 -1.74
C LEU A 76 -3.02 3.28 -2.92
N LEU A 77 -3.60 3.75 -4.02
CA LEU A 77 -3.79 2.90 -5.21
C LEU A 77 -2.43 2.46 -5.80
N GLU A 78 -1.43 3.33 -5.83
CA GLU A 78 -0.06 2.98 -6.24
C GLU A 78 0.56 1.88 -5.36
N ILE A 79 0.24 1.87 -4.06
CA ILE A 79 0.69 0.81 -3.13
C ILE A 79 0.02 -0.53 -3.47
N TYR A 80 -1.27 -0.51 -3.84
CA TYR A 80 -1.99 -1.71 -4.26
C TYR A 80 -1.43 -2.27 -5.57
N ASP A 81 -1.22 -1.39 -6.55
CA ASP A 81 -0.67 -1.74 -7.86
C ASP A 81 0.74 -2.30 -7.73
N ALA A 82 1.61 -1.65 -6.95
CA ALA A 82 2.96 -2.14 -6.67
C ALA A 82 2.98 -3.54 -6.05
N LEU A 83 1.95 -3.91 -5.29
CA LEU A 83 1.84 -5.20 -4.62
C LEU A 83 1.10 -6.28 -5.42
N ASP A 84 0.68 -5.98 -6.64
CA ASP A 84 -0.18 -6.81 -7.49
C ASP A 84 -1.47 -7.21 -6.75
N VAL A 85 -2.16 -6.22 -6.15
CA VAL A 85 -3.43 -6.44 -5.45
C VAL A 85 -4.55 -5.75 -6.20
N SER A 86 -5.49 -6.55 -6.68
CA SER A 86 -6.67 -6.02 -7.36
C SER A 86 -7.63 -5.37 -6.36
N VAL A 87 -8.13 -4.20 -6.72
CA VAL A 87 -9.23 -3.49 -6.06
C VAL A 87 -10.61 -4.01 -6.47
N LYS A 88 -10.67 -4.90 -7.46
CA LYS A 88 -11.91 -5.54 -7.92
C LYS A 88 -12.35 -6.57 -6.89
N LEU A 89 -13.52 -6.33 -6.30
CA LEU A 89 -14.01 -7.02 -5.10
C LEU A 89 -14.38 -8.49 -5.34
N VAL A 90 -14.77 -8.84 -6.56
CA VAL A 90 -15.22 -10.18 -6.95
C VAL A 90 -14.57 -10.62 -8.27
N PRO A 91 -14.36 -11.92 -8.50
CA PRO A 91 -13.74 -12.41 -9.73
C PRO A 91 -14.50 -12.02 -11.01
N CYS A 92 -15.83 -12.03 -10.98
CA CYS A 92 -16.67 -11.81 -12.15
C CYS A 92 -16.62 -10.40 -12.75
N ILE A 93 -15.97 -9.44 -12.10
CA ILE A 93 -15.72 -8.09 -12.65
C ILE A 93 -14.23 -7.85 -12.98
N ARG A 94 -13.38 -8.87 -12.77
CA ARG A 94 -11.97 -8.86 -13.19
C ARG A 94 -11.82 -9.34 -14.63
N SER A 95 -12.64 -10.30 -15.02
CA SER A 95 -12.75 -10.85 -16.36
C SER A 95 -14.07 -11.61 -16.46
N ASP A 96 -14.70 -11.56 -17.63
CA ASP A 96 -15.91 -12.35 -17.93
C ASP A 96 -15.64 -13.86 -17.81
N SER A 97 -14.40 -14.28 -18.06
CA SER A 97 -13.97 -15.69 -17.95
C SER A 97 -14.07 -16.27 -16.54
N TYR A 98 -14.23 -15.45 -15.51
CA TYR A 98 -14.35 -15.92 -14.12
C TYR A 98 -15.78 -16.29 -13.71
N CYS A 99 -16.79 -16.04 -14.56
CA CYS A 99 -18.18 -16.29 -14.20
C CYS A 99 -19.05 -16.57 -15.42
N GLU A 100 -19.72 -17.72 -15.42
CA GLU A 100 -20.67 -18.13 -16.46
C GLU A 100 -21.86 -17.18 -16.61
N ARG A 101 -22.16 -16.38 -15.58
CA ARG A 101 -23.26 -15.40 -15.58
C ARG A 101 -22.80 -13.99 -16.00
N SER A 102 -21.56 -13.83 -16.48
CA SER A 102 -21.08 -12.51 -16.90
C SER A 102 -21.94 -11.96 -18.04
N GLY A 103 -22.27 -10.67 -17.98
CA GLY A 103 -23.16 -10.02 -18.95
C GLY A 103 -24.65 -10.32 -18.78
N ALA A 104 -25.02 -11.28 -17.92
CA ALA A 104 -26.41 -11.66 -17.65
C ALA A 104 -26.79 -11.56 -16.16
N CYS A 105 -25.92 -11.01 -15.30
CA CYS A 105 -26.12 -10.95 -13.86
C CYS A 105 -26.21 -9.49 -13.38
N ALA A 106 -27.40 -9.05 -12.98
CA ALA A 106 -27.61 -7.69 -12.46
C ALA A 106 -26.75 -7.36 -11.22
N ALA A 107 -26.32 -8.38 -10.45
CA ALA A 107 -25.42 -8.16 -9.31
C ALA A 107 -24.04 -7.62 -9.72
N GLN A 108 -23.60 -7.78 -10.98
CA GLN A 108 -22.35 -7.16 -11.45
C GLN A 108 -22.37 -5.64 -11.31
N LEU A 109 -23.54 -5.01 -11.44
CA LEU A 109 -23.69 -3.56 -11.28
C LEU A 109 -23.22 -3.08 -9.91
N ILE A 110 -23.68 -3.71 -8.82
CA ILE A 110 -23.28 -3.29 -7.47
C ILE A 110 -21.80 -3.59 -7.20
N TRP A 111 -21.26 -4.68 -7.76
CA TRP A 111 -19.84 -5.02 -7.61
C TRP A 111 -18.91 -4.07 -8.36
N GLN A 112 -19.30 -3.63 -9.56
CA GLN A 112 -18.58 -2.60 -10.32
C GLN A 112 -18.56 -1.29 -9.54
N ARG A 113 -19.73 -0.79 -9.12
CA ARG A 113 -19.86 0.45 -8.32
C ARG A 113 -19.01 0.42 -7.06
N LEU A 114 -19.11 -0.64 -6.25
CA LEU A 114 -18.31 -0.74 -5.03
C LEU A 114 -16.81 -0.78 -5.30
N SER A 115 -16.38 -1.42 -6.39
CA SER A 115 -14.96 -1.45 -6.77
C SER A 115 -14.47 -0.11 -7.29
N GLU A 116 -15.31 0.63 -8.02
CA GLU A 116 -15.01 1.99 -8.48
C GLU A 116 -14.87 2.96 -7.30
N GLU A 117 -15.82 2.94 -6.36
CA GLU A 117 -15.75 3.74 -5.13
C GLU A 117 -14.49 3.42 -4.32
N LEU A 118 -14.19 2.13 -4.10
CA LEU A 118 -12.95 1.73 -3.44
C LEU A 118 -11.71 2.26 -4.18
N THR A 119 -11.70 2.18 -5.51
CA THR A 119 -10.59 2.68 -6.32
C THR A 119 -10.41 4.19 -6.16
N GLN A 120 -11.51 4.95 -6.13
CA GLN A 120 -11.47 6.40 -5.93
C GLN A 120 -10.95 6.76 -4.53
N ILE A 121 -11.43 6.09 -3.48
CA ILE A 121 -10.92 6.29 -2.12
C ILE A 121 -9.41 6.04 -2.08
N LEU A 122 -8.94 4.92 -2.61
CA LEU A 122 -7.50 4.59 -2.62
C LEU A 122 -6.68 5.58 -3.45
N ARG A 123 -7.22 6.11 -4.54
CA ARG A 123 -6.56 7.09 -5.40
C ARG A 123 -6.45 8.46 -4.73
N ASN A 124 -7.47 8.85 -3.97
CA ASN A 124 -7.58 10.19 -3.39
C ASN A 124 -6.93 10.30 -2.01
N THR A 125 -6.65 9.18 -1.33
CA THR A 125 -5.89 9.17 -0.07
C THR A 125 -4.39 9.11 -0.33
N SER A 126 -3.66 10.16 0.06
CA SER A 126 -2.20 10.21 -0.03
C SER A 126 -1.52 9.64 1.22
N ILE A 127 -0.25 9.23 1.09
CA ILE A 127 0.57 8.86 2.25
C ILE A 127 0.76 10.06 3.19
N GLY A 128 0.87 11.27 2.64
CA GLY A 128 0.98 12.50 3.42
C GLY A 128 -0.21 12.74 4.34
N GLU A 129 -1.43 12.53 3.82
CA GLU A 129 -2.67 12.56 4.62
C GLU A 129 -2.61 11.57 5.79
N MET A 130 -2.18 10.34 5.52
CA MET A 130 -2.06 9.30 6.55
C MET A 130 -1.00 9.64 7.60
N VAL A 131 0.12 10.26 7.20
CA VAL A 131 1.16 10.74 8.11
C VAL A 131 0.63 11.86 9.01
N ALA A 132 -0.08 12.82 8.44
CA ALA A 132 -0.72 13.90 9.21
C ALA A 132 -1.70 13.32 10.24
N TYR A 133 -2.53 12.35 9.83
CA TYR A 133 -3.44 11.66 10.72
C TYR A 133 -2.70 10.91 11.84
N GLN A 134 -1.62 10.18 11.53
CA GLN A 134 -0.82 9.47 12.55
C GLN A 134 -0.18 10.41 13.57
N ARG A 135 0.35 11.55 13.12
CA ARG A 135 0.88 12.59 14.02
C ARG A 135 -0.20 13.13 14.96
N SER A 136 -1.42 13.33 14.46
CA SER A 136 -2.56 13.78 15.27
C SER A 136 -2.95 12.78 16.36
N LEU A 137 -2.80 11.48 16.11
CA LEU A 137 -3.07 10.43 17.10
C LEU A 137 -2.01 10.38 18.21
N ARG A 138 -0.74 10.65 17.87
CA ARG A 138 0.35 10.67 18.85
C ARG A 138 0.30 11.88 19.77
N GLY A 139 -0.11 13.05 19.26
CA GLY A 139 -0.29 14.26 20.08
C GLY A 139 -1.48 14.23 21.05
N ARG A 140 -2.32 13.18 20.99
CA ARG A 140 -3.43 12.94 21.94
C ARG A 140 -3.07 12.01 23.10
N ARG A 141 -1.85 11.46 23.09
CA ARG A 141 -1.31 10.63 24.18
C ARG A 141 -0.39 11.46 25.05
#